data_AF-A0A1W0A202-F1
#
_entry.id   AF-A0A1W0A202-F1
#
_cell.length_a   1.000
_cell.length_b   1.000
_cell.length_c   1.000
_cell.angle_alpha   90.00
_cell.angle_beta   90.00
_cell.angle_gamma   90.00
#
_symmetry.space_group_name_H-M   'P 1'
#
loop_
_entity.id
_entity.type
_entity.pdbx_description
1 polymer ?
#
loop_
_entity_poly.entity_id
_entity_poly.type
_entity_poly.pdbx_seq_one_letter_code
_entity_poly.pdbx_strand_id
1 'polypeptide(L)'
;MSPTDLPGINPAYPRLLMYQELTSLESAVHGLHTLEASKVNSMITQYCWADFNHKRSIAHALLRQIRCENYKTNAAILHLVSLIAFIGDPIAQTPGGEAWDQVALWKNLSLVYFQLAYTNHYQIGIEEKISIENALGQLSIVTIKSLPSTRRGSLWTSSYLYLGFHYDFVAVAFSQSLARNTHNFFGDIDETQIEVYDAGYPLPEFYQAVHDQVGPLGTIDLIYISPPNDLVVIVENFRSLVFAALGENPSIQTDVKTFGTFELFPTPKKWQSPTYTFFGGNMMCEYPTETNFIQNSFGFDDTCSGTSVLEVNMNMLNG
;
A
#
# COMPACT_ATOMS: atom_id res chain seq x y z
N MET A 1 22.13 -0.47 25.76
CA MET A 1 21.96 -1.13 24.44
C MET A 1 20.64 -0.66 23.89
N SER A 2 20.66 0.10 22.79
CA SER A 2 19.47 0.61 22.10
C SER A 2 18.66 -0.57 21.54
N PRO A 3 17.33 -0.54 21.50
CA PRO A 3 16.48 -1.64 21.03
C PRO A 3 16.62 -2.02 19.54
N THR A 4 17.61 -1.49 18.82
CA THR A 4 17.74 -1.60 17.36
C THR A 4 18.70 -2.69 16.87
N ASP A 5 19.41 -3.40 17.76
CA ASP A 5 20.51 -4.31 17.36
C ASP A 5 20.30 -5.81 17.68
N LEU A 6 19.07 -6.26 17.93
CA LEU A 6 18.63 -7.59 17.48
C LEU A 6 18.10 -7.40 16.06
N PRO A 7 18.33 -8.29 15.07
CA PRO A 7 17.90 -8.08 13.68
C PRO A 7 16.37 -7.99 13.61
N GLY A 8 15.88 -6.77 13.82
CA GLY A 8 14.49 -6.39 13.85
C GLY A 8 13.97 -6.41 12.43
N ILE A 9 12.84 -7.05 12.24
CA ILE A 9 12.17 -7.14 10.95
C ILE A 9 11.90 -5.71 10.48
N ASN A 10 12.43 -5.34 9.32
CA ASN A 10 12.07 -4.07 8.71
C ASN A 10 10.55 -4.09 8.47
N PRO A 11 9.74 -3.18 9.07
CA PRO A 11 8.29 -3.19 8.90
C PRO A 11 7.83 -2.97 7.46
N ALA A 12 8.72 -2.49 6.57
CA ALA A 12 8.47 -2.40 5.14
C ALA A 12 8.53 -3.76 4.43
N TYR A 13 9.21 -4.76 4.98
CA TYR A 13 9.36 -6.08 4.36
C TYR A 13 8.02 -6.78 4.09
N PRO A 14 7.09 -6.88 5.06
CA PRO A 14 5.78 -7.47 4.79
C PRO A 14 4.96 -6.68 3.75
N ARG A 15 5.18 -5.37 3.65
CA ARG A 15 4.53 -4.52 2.63
C ARG A 15 5.09 -4.81 1.24
N LEU A 16 6.41 -4.95 1.12
CA LEU A 16 7.05 -5.39 -0.12
C LEU A 16 6.48 -6.74 -0.58
N LEU A 17 6.41 -7.72 0.34
CA LEU A 17 5.83 -9.03 0.04
C LEU A 17 4.40 -8.89 -0.48
N MET A 18 3.52 -8.20 0.26
CA MET A 18 2.10 -8.09 -0.08
C MET A 18 1.84 -7.32 -1.38
N TYR A 19 2.52 -6.20 -1.62
CA TYR A 19 2.21 -5.32 -2.75
C TYR A 19 3.03 -5.57 -4.01
N GLN A 20 4.08 -6.40 -3.94
CA GLN A 20 4.97 -6.66 -5.07
C GLN A 20 5.19 -8.16 -5.32
N GLU A 21 5.61 -8.93 -4.31
CA GLU A 21 5.99 -10.33 -4.52
C GLU A 21 4.78 -11.29 -4.57
N LEU A 22 3.76 -11.05 -3.77
CA LEU A 22 2.55 -11.87 -3.65
C LEU A 22 1.40 -11.37 -4.54
N THR A 23 1.73 -10.87 -5.73
CA THR A 23 0.78 -10.32 -6.69
C THR A 23 0.38 -11.28 -7.81
N SER A 24 0.89 -12.51 -7.81
CA SER A 24 0.46 -13.56 -8.74
C SER A 24 -1.00 -13.97 -8.50
N LEU A 25 -1.67 -14.51 -9.52
CA LEU A 25 -3.04 -15.02 -9.36
C LEU A 25 -3.09 -16.17 -8.36
N GLU A 26 -2.09 -17.05 -8.37
CA GLU A 26 -1.95 -18.20 -7.49
C GLU A 26 -1.81 -17.75 -6.03
N SER A 27 -0.92 -16.79 -5.75
CA SER A 27 -0.74 -16.21 -4.42
C SER A 27 -2.01 -15.52 -3.93
N ALA A 28 -2.71 -14.80 -4.82
CA ALA A 28 -3.94 -14.11 -4.48
C ALA A 28 -5.11 -15.06 -4.20
N VAL A 29 -5.29 -16.11 -5.00
CA VAL A 29 -6.31 -17.15 -4.75
C VAL A 29 -6.03 -17.81 -3.40
N HIS A 30 -4.79 -18.22 -3.13
CA HIS A 30 -4.40 -18.79 -1.84
C HIS A 30 -4.65 -17.82 -0.66
N GLY A 31 -4.29 -16.54 -0.84
CA GLY A 31 -4.52 -15.50 0.16
C GLY A 31 -6.01 -15.26 0.42
N LEU A 32 -6.84 -15.24 -0.63
CA LEU A 32 -8.28 -15.04 -0.50
C LEU A 32 -9.00 -16.23 0.17
N HIS A 33 -8.57 -17.47 -0.10
CA HIS A 33 -9.11 -18.68 0.56
C HIS A 33 -8.75 -18.77 2.04
N THR A 34 -7.65 -18.13 2.45
CA THR A 34 -7.22 -18.09 3.86
C THR A 34 -7.66 -16.83 4.59
N LEU A 35 -8.18 -15.83 3.85
CA LEU A 35 -8.66 -14.59 4.41
C LEU A 35 -10.01 -14.79 5.08
N GLU A 36 -10.14 -14.33 6.33
CA GLU A 36 -11.46 -14.28 6.97
C GLU A 36 -12.42 -13.39 6.16
N ALA A 37 -13.65 -13.83 5.94
CA ALA A 37 -14.66 -13.06 5.20
C ALA A 37 -14.88 -11.63 5.77
N SER A 38 -14.69 -11.45 7.08
CA SER A 38 -14.77 -10.15 7.74
C SER A 38 -13.70 -9.15 7.28
N LYS A 39 -12.59 -9.62 6.71
CA LYS A 39 -11.41 -8.83 6.30
C LYS A 39 -11.40 -8.46 4.82
N VAL A 40 -12.35 -8.95 4.03
CA VAL A 40 -12.48 -8.60 2.60
C VAL A 40 -12.63 -7.10 2.42
N ASN A 41 -13.44 -6.48 3.27
CA ASN A 41 -13.67 -5.03 3.25
C ASN A 41 -12.41 -4.23 3.66
N SER A 42 -11.39 -4.88 4.21
CA SER A 42 -10.10 -4.27 4.54
C SER A 42 -9.10 -4.35 3.37
N MET A 43 -9.44 -5.03 2.28
CA MET A 43 -8.64 -5.04 1.05
C MET A 43 -8.90 -3.76 0.28
N ILE A 44 -7.93 -2.85 0.30
CA ILE A 44 -8.05 -1.56 -0.37
C ILE A 44 -7.73 -1.74 -1.86
N THR A 45 -8.75 -1.55 -2.70
CA THR A 45 -8.63 -1.56 -4.16
C THR A 45 -9.74 -0.69 -4.74
N GLN A 46 -9.38 0.25 -5.61
CA GLN A 46 -10.37 1.07 -6.31
C GLN A 46 -10.95 0.26 -7.46
N TYR A 47 -12.18 -0.23 -7.27
CA TYR A 47 -12.83 -1.06 -8.27
C TYR A 47 -13.16 -0.25 -9.52
N CYS A 48 -12.89 -0.87 -10.67
CA CYS A 48 -13.17 -0.29 -11.98
C CYS A 48 -14.45 -0.85 -12.60
N TRP A 49 -14.70 -2.15 -12.39
CA TRP A 49 -15.83 -2.83 -12.99
C TRP A 49 -16.55 -3.77 -12.03
N ALA A 50 -17.87 -3.82 -12.18
CA ALA A 50 -18.76 -4.75 -11.48
C ALA A 50 -18.98 -6.06 -12.24
N ASP A 51 -18.40 -6.24 -13.42
CA ASP A 51 -18.52 -7.43 -14.26
C ASP A 51 -17.20 -7.83 -14.92
N PHE A 52 -17.06 -9.12 -15.25
CA PHE A 52 -15.85 -9.68 -15.88
C PHE A 52 -15.60 -9.20 -17.31
N ASN A 53 -16.63 -8.69 -18.01
CA ASN A 53 -16.49 -8.21 -19.38
C ASN A 53 -16.16 -6.71 -19.45
N HIS A 54 -15.89 -6.07 -18.31
CA HIS A 54 -15.55 -4.66 -18.22
C HIS A 54 -16.62 -3.72 -18.81
N LYS A 55 -17.91 -4.09 -18.73
CA LYS A 55 -19.04 -3.32 -19.29
C LYS A 55 -19.74 -2.42 -18.29
N ARG A 56 -19.65 -2.74 -17.00
CA ARG A 56 -20.32 -2.08 -15.87
C ARG A 56 -19.27 -1.33 -15.06
N SER A 57 -18.93 -0.14 -15.54
CA SER A 57 -18.03 0.79 -14.88
C SER A 57 -18.58 1.23 -13.52
N ILE A 58 -17.74 1.17 -12.48
CA ILE A 58 -18.05 1.62 -11.11
C ILE A 58 -17.02 2.59 -10.54
N ALA A 59 -16.06 3.05 -11.36
CA ALA A 59 -15.11 4.08 -10.95
C ALA A 59 -15.84 5.40 -10.61
N HIS A 60 -15.46 6.02 -9.50
CA HIS A 60 -16.08 7.24 -8.96
C HIS A 60 -16.08 8.40 -9.97
N ALA A 61 -14.93 8.63 -10.61
CA ALA A 61 -14.73 9.74 -11.54
C ALA A 61 -14.40 9.26 -12.96
N LEU A 62 -14.72 10.09 -13.97
CA LEU A 62 -14.42 9.80 -15.37
C LEU A 62 -12.91 9.62 -15.61
N LEU A 63 -12.08 10.49 -15.03
CA LEU A 63 -10.62 10.39 -15.17
C LEU A 63 -10.08 9.07 -14.60
N ARG A 64 -10.66 8.59 -13.50
CA ARG A 64 -10.31 7.27 -12.94
C ARG A 64 -10.75 6.14 -13.87
N GLN A 65 -11.93 6.24 -14.48
CA GLN A 65 -12.41 5.27 -15.45
C GLN A 65 -11.49 5.18 -16.68
N ILE A 66 -10.91 6.30 -17.12
CA ILE A 66 -9.90 6.31 -18.19
C ILE A 66 -8.64 5.55 -17.73
N ARG A 67 -8.15 5.81 -16.51
CA ARG A 67 -6.99 5.08 -15.96
C ARG A 67 -7.24 3.59 -15.75
N CYS A 68 -8.49 3.17 -15.49
CA CYS A 68 -8.85 1.76 -15.35
C CYS A 68 -8.39 0.91 -16.53
N GLU A 69 -8.35 1.48 -17.75
CA GLU A 69 -7.85 0.81 -18.95
C GLU A 69 -6.44 0.23 -18.78
N ASN A 70 -5.57 0.92 -18.03
CA ASN A 70 -4.20 0.47 -17.73
C ASN A 70 -4.16 -0.70 -16.74
N TYR A 71 -5.26 -0.97 -16.04
CA TYR A 71 -5.37 -1.97 -15.00
C TYR A 71 -6.26 -3.15 -15.41
N LYS A 72 -6.76 -3.23 -16.65
CA LYS A 72 -7.72 -4.26 -17.12
C LYS A 72 -7.34 -5.71 -16.84
N THR A 73 -6.04 -6.00 -16.77
CA THR A 73 -5.54 -7.35 -16.49
C THR A 73 -5.29 -7.60 -14.99
N ASN A 74 -5.50 -6.60 -14.13
CA ASN A 74 -5.47 -6.75 -12.68
C ASN A 74 -6.79 -7.35 -12.19
N ALA A 75 -6.75 -8.50 -11.54
CA ALA A 75 -7.93 -9.12 -10.96
C ALA A 75 -8.49 -8.33 -9.76
N ALA A 76 -7.66 -7.56 -9.05
CA ALA A 76 -8.06 -6.87 -7.83
C ALA A 76 -9.04 -5.71 -8.05
N ILE A 77 -9.16 -5.18 -9.27
CA ILE A 77 -10.05 -4.06 -9.59
C ILE A 77 -11.46 -4.51 -10.01
N LEU A 78 -11.72 -5.83 -9.98
CA LEU A 78 -13.02 -6.43 -10.27
C LEU A 78 -13.74 -6.77 -8.99
N HIS A 79 -14.90 -6.16 -8.76
CA HIS A 79 -15.66 -6.39 -7.52
C HIS A 79 -16.10 -7.86 -7.35
N LEU A 80 -16.43 -8.55 -8.45
CA LEU A 80 -16.86 -9.95 -8.40
C LEU A 80 -15.75 -10.93 -8.00
N VAL A 81 -14.48 -10.55 -8.16
CA VAL A 81 -13.34 -11.44 -7.89
C VAL A 81 -13.22 -11.76 -6.41
N SER A 82 -13.41 -10.76 -5.54
CA SER A 82 -13.41 -10.96 -4.09
C SER A 82 -14.60 -11.83 -3.66
N LEU A 83 -15.80 -11.58 -4.21
CA LEU A 83 -17.00 -12.37 -3.91
C LEU A 83 -16.87 -13.84 -4.31
N ILE A 84 -16.26 -14.12 -5.47
CA ILE A 84 -16.10 -15.47 -5.98
C ILE A 84 -15.21 -16.32 -5.07
N ALA A 85 -14.17 -15.76 -4.46
CA ALA A 85 -13.29 -16.54 -3.59
C ALA A 85 -14.04 -17.16 -2.40
N PHE A 86 -15.00 -16.44 -1.81
CA PHE A 86 -15.78 -16.93 -0.66
C PHE A 86 -16.89 -17.91 -1.04
N ILE A 87 -17.33 -17.88 -2.30
CA ILE A 87 -18.33 -18.83 -2.83
C ILE A 87 -17.64 -20.09 -3.37
N GLY A 88 -16.38 -19.96 -3.81
CA GLY A 88 -15.55 -21.00 -4.38
C GLY A 88 -15.23 -22.15 -3.42
N ASP A 89 -14.81 -21.83 -2.20
CA ASP A 89 -14.35 -22.84 -1.24
C ASP A 89 -15.41 -23.89 -0.89
N PRO A 90 -16.67 -23.53 -0.59
CA PRO A 90 -17.73 -24.52 -0.42
C PRO A 90 -17.99 -25.34 -1.69
N ILE A 91 -17.92 -24.73 -2.88
CA ILE A 91 -18.19 -25.40 -4.16
C ILE A 91 -17.09 -26.41 -4.49
N ALA A 92 -15.82 -26.06 -4.30
CA ALA A 92 -14.69 -26.95 -4.53
C ALA A 92 -14.76 -28.22 -3.66
N GLN A 93 -15.40 -28.14 -2.50
CA GLN A 93 -15.62 -29.27 -1.58
C GLN A 93 -16.85 -30.13 -1.93
N THR A 94 -17.62 -29.78 -2.97
CA THR A 94 -18.77 -30.58 -3.43
C THR A 94 -18.38 -31.62 -4.49
N PRO A 95 -19.14 -32.72 -4.65
CA PRO A 95 -18.95 -33.65 -5.76
C PRO A 95 -19.08 -32.93 -7.11
N GLY A 96 -18.02 -32.93 -7.92
CA GLY A 96 -17.94 -32.17 -9.18
C GLY A 96 -17.32 -30.77 -9.07
N GLY A 97 -16.99 -30.33 -7.85
CA GLY A 97 -16.27 -29.10 -7.55
C GLY A 97 -14.78 -29.13 -7.92
N GLU A 98 -14.23 -30.31 -8.18
CA GLU A 98 -12.83 -30.54 -8.60
C GLU A 98 -12.46 -29.79 -9.90
N ALA A 99 -13.46 -29.47 -10.74
CA ALA A 99 -13.28 -28.69 -11.96
C ALA A 99 -13.20 -27.16 -11.71
N TRP A 100 -13.41 -26.71 -10.47
CA TRP A 100 -13.43 -25.31 -10.11
C TRP A 100 -12.01 -24.79 -9.85
N ASP A 101 -11.28 -24.51 -10.93
CA ASP A 101 -9.98 -23.85 -10.87
C ASP A 101 -10.17 -22.33 -11.05
N GLN A 102 -10.13 -21.61 -9.93
CA GLN A 102 -10.26 -20.15 -9.90
C GLN A 102 -9.14 -19.43 -10.65
N VAL A 103 -7.91 -19.97 -10.62
CA VAL A 103 -6.78 -19.40 -11.36
C VAL A 103 -6.99 -19.58 -12.85
N ALA A 104 -7.45 -20.76 -13.29
CA ALA A 104 -7.79 -21.00 -14.70
C ALA A 104 -8.94 -20.11 -15.17
N LEU A 105 -9.97 -19.90 -14.34
CA LEU A 105 -11.06 -18.97 -14.62
C LEU A 105 -10.52 -17.55 -14.84
N TRP A 106 -9.70 -17.04 -13.92
CA TRP A 106 -9.13 -15.70 -14.02
C TRP A 106 -8.23 -15.55 -15.25
N LYS A 107 -7.41 -16.56 -15.57
CA LYS A 107 -6.59 -16.60 -16.79
C LYS A 107 -7.44 -16.60 -18.06
N ASN A 108 -8.53 -17.36 -18.09
CA ASN A 108 -9.48 -17.37 -19.22
C ASN A 108 -10.17 -16.02 -19.42
N LEU A 109 -10.28 -15.21 -18.36
CA LEU A 109 -10.76 -13.83 -18.40
C LEU A 109 -9.65 -12.81 -18.74
N SER A 110 -8.46 -13.26 -19.14
CA SER A 110 -7.30 -12.40 -19.45
C SER A 110 -6.79 -11.56 -18.27
N LEU A 111 -7.06 -12.01 -17.04
CA LEU A 111 -6.43 -11.46 -15.84
C LEU A 111 -5.05 -12.10 -15.67
N VAL A 112 -4.06 -11.32 -15.25
CA VAL A 112 -2.65 -11.75 -15.22
C VAL A 112 -1.94 -11.47 -13.91
N TYR A 113 -2.46 -10.57 -13.07
CA TYR A 113 -1.95 -10.30 -11.73
C TYR A 113 -3.08 -9.85 -10.80
N PHE A 114 -2.82 -9.83 -9.50
CA PHE A 114 -3.71 -9.33 -8.46
C PHE A 114 -2.91 -8.36 -7.57
N GLN A 115 -3.06 -7.07 -7.79
CA GLN A 115 -2.37 -6.04 -7.02
C GLN A 115 -3.37 -5.10 -6.36
N LEU A 116 -3.29 -5.01 -5.04
CA LEU A 116 -4.07 -4.08 -4.24
C LEU A 116 -3.49 -2.67 -4.29
N ALA A 117 -4.34 -1.67 -4.03
CA ALA A 117 -3.88 -0.33 -3.77
C ALA A 117 -3.18 -0.29 -2.40
N TYR A 118 -2.14 0.53 -2.30
CA TYR A 118 -1.41 0.69 -1.05
C TYR A 118 -2.28 1.42 -0.02
N THR A 119 -2.21 0.96 1.22
CA THR A 119 -2.86 1.59 2.37
C THR A 119 -2.02 1.45 3.64
N ASN A 120 -2.22 2.38 4.57
CA ASN A 120 -1.77 2.28 5.97
C ASN A 120 -2.92 1.99 6.95
N HIS A 121 -4.02 1.37 6.51
CA HIS A 121 -5.09 0.92 7.40
C HIS A 121 -4.60 -0.14 8.41
N TYR A 122 -3.73 -1.04 7.97
CA TYR A 122 -3.17 -2.13 8.79
C TYR A 122 -1.65 -2.13 8.71
N GLN A 123 -0.99 -2.36 9.84
CA GLN A 123 0.35 -2.93 9.82
C GLN A 123 0.22 -4.36 9.29
N ILE A 124 0.82 -4.63 8.14
CA ILE A 124 0.86 -5.97 7.56
C ILE A 124 1.77 -6.83 8.45
N GLY A 125 1.23 -7.96 8.91
CA GLY A 125 1.96 -8.90 9.74
C GLY A 125 2.79 -9.88 8.90
N ILE A 126 3.79 -10.48 9.53
CA ILE A 126 4.56 -11.59 8.96
C ILE A 126 4.97 -12.56 10.06
N GLU A 127 4.92 -13.85 9.77
CA GLU A 127 5.57 -14.88 10.57
C GLU A 127 6.38 -15.79 9.64
N GLU A 128 7.69 -15.85 9.86
CA GLU A 128 8.57 -16.76 9.11
C GLU A 128 9.23 -17.75 10.07
N LYS A 129 9.20 -19.02 9.67
CA LYS A 129 9.70 -20.15 10.44
C LYS A 129 10.65 -20.97 9.57
N ILE A 130 11.74 -21.44 10.17
CA ILE A 130 12.65 -22.43 9.56
C ILE A 130 12.48 -23.77 10.27
N SER A 131 12.56 -24.86 9.51
CA SER A 131 12.65 -26.21 10.07
C SER A 131 14.11 -26.67 10.09
N ILE A 132 14.53 -27.22 11.22
CA ILE A 132 15.87 -27.78 11.43
C ILE A 132 15.68 -29.27 11.68
N GLU A 133 16.15 -30.09 10.75
CA GLU A 133 16.19 -31.54 10.88
C GLU A 133 17.57 -31.97 11.38
N ASN A 134 17.62 -32.71 12.50
CA ASN A 134 18.88 -33.29 12.98
C ASN A 134 19.20 -34.60 12.26
N ALA A 135 20.40 -35.14 12.50
CA ALA A 135 20.85 -36.39 11.88
C ALA A 135 20.02 -37.64 12.23
N LEU A 136 19.10 -37.54 13.19
CA LEU A 136 18.17 -38.60 13.59
C LEU A 136 16.78 -38.44 12.95
N GLY A 137 16.58 -37.45 12.08
CA GLY A 137 15.29 -37.15 11.45
C GLY A 137 14.33 -36.38 12.35
N GLN A 138 14.79 -35.83 13.49
CA GLN A 138 13.94 -35.02 14.36
C GLN A 138 13.87 -33.59 13.84
N LEU A 139 12.64 -33.13 13.58
CA LEU A 139 12.34 -31.76 13.16
C LEU A 139 12.15 -30.84 14.36
N SER A 140 12.79 -29.67 14.33
CA SER A 140 12.57 -28.55 15.23
C SER A 140 12.22 -27.30 14.42
N ILE A 141 11.20 -26.54 14.84
CA ILE A 141 10.75 -25.34 14.13
C ILE A 141 11.19 -24.11 14.93
N VAL A 142 11.85 -23.17 14.26
CA VAL A 142 12.32 -21.91 14.86
C VAL A 142 11.70 -20.74 14.11
N THR A 143 11.02 -19.84 14.83
CA THR A 143 10.53 -18.59 14.26
C THR A 143 11.69 -17.60 14.12
N ILE A 144 11.92 -17.12 12.90
CA ILE A 144 13.01 -16.18 12.57
C ILE A 144 12.51 -14.76 12.39
N LYS A 145 11.23 -14.57 12.05
CA LYS A 145 10.57 -13.26 11.97
C LYS A 145 9.15 -13.37 12.52
N SER A 146 8.75 -12.44 13.38
CA SER A 146 7.37 -12.25 13.84
C SER A 146 7.06 -10.76 13.93
N LEU A 147 6.08 -10.30 13.15
CA LEU A 147 5.46 -8.98 13.24
C LEU A 147 3.95 -9.18 13.20
N PRO A 148 3.18 -8.75 14.23
CA PRO A 148 1.74 -8.94 14.24
C PRO A 148 1.03 -8.00 13.26
N SER A 149 -0.07 -8.49 12.68
CA SER A 149 -1.00 -7.62 11.95
C SER A 149 -1.82 -6.79 12.93
N THR A 150 -1.80 -5.47 12.78
CA THR A 150 -2.48 -4.54 13.70
C THR A 150 -3.29 -3.51 12.94
N ARG A 151 -4.57 -3.33 13.32
CA ARG A 151 -5.41 -2.25 12.79
C ARG A 151 -4.92 -0.91 13.32
N ARG A 152 -4.80 0.08 12.45
CA ARG A 152 -4.28 1.41 12.80
C ARG A 152 -5.33 2.42 13.26
N GLY A 153 -6.61 2.17 13.03
CA GLY A 153 -7.70 3.01 13.55
C GLY A 153 -7.58 4.45 13.05
N SER A 154 -7.53 5.42 13.96
CA SER A 154 -7.35 6.84 13.63
C SER A 154 -6.00 7.17 12.99
N LEU A 155 -5.05 6.23 12.95
CA LEU A 155 -3.76 6.40 12.27
C LEU A 155 -3.81 5.95 10.80
N TRP A 156 -5.00 5.68 10.24
CA TRP A 156 -5.21 5.39 8.83
C TRP A 156 -5.37 6.70 8.04
N THR A 157 -4.24 7.27 7.60
CA THR A 157 -4.23 8.54 6.86
C THR A 157 -4.53 8.34 5.37
N SER A 158 -4.18 7.19 4.79
CA SER A 158 -4.46 6.90 3.37
C SER A 158 -5.94 6.76 3.01
N SER A 159 -6.86 6.82 3.97
CA SER A 159 -8.30 6.83 3.71
C SER A 159 -8.70 7.97 2.77
N TYR A 160 -8.13 9.15 2.96
CA TYR A 160 -8.43 10.34 2.15
C TYR A 160 -8.09 10.18 0.65
N LEU A 161 -7.18 9.26 0.30
CA LEU A 161 -6.91 8.97 -1.11
C LEU A 161 -7.92 7.95 -1.67
N TYR A 162 -8.28 6.95 -0.85
CA TYR A 162 -9.39 6.04 -1.08
C TYR A 162 -9.80 5.29 0.20
N LEU A 163 -11.05 5.51 0.62
CA LEU A 163 -11.60 4.98 1.88
C LEU A 163 -12.04 3.50 1.77
N GLY A 164 -12.16 2.95 0.56
CA GLY A 164 -12.52 1.55 0.35
C GLY A 164 -14.00 1.33 0.05
N PHE A 165 -14.27 0.27 -0.71
CA PHE A 165 -15.58 0.05 -1.35
C PHE A 165 -16.78 -0.08 -0.43
N HIS A 166 -16.57 -0.59 0.78
CA HIS A 166 -17.65 -0.66 1.75
C HIS A 166 -18.17 0.73 2.13
N TYR A 167 -17.27 1.72 2.23
CA TYR A 167 -17.66 3.09 2.56
C TYR A 167 -18.30 3.80 1.38
N ASP A 168 -17.98 3.43 0.14
CA ASP A 168 -18.65 3.95 -1.05
C ASP A 168 -20.18 3.72 -1.00
N PHE A 169 -20.63 2.56 -0.45
CA PHE A 169 -22.05 2.29 -0.24
C PHE A 169 -22.71 3.15 0.85
N VAL A 170 -21.93 3.61 1.82
CA VAL A 170 -22.42 4.43 2.94
C VAL A 170 -22.40 5.91 2.58
N ALA A 171 -21.47 6.31 1.71
CA ALA A 171 -21.31 7.68 1.25
C ALA A 171 -22.43 8.13 0.31
N VAL A 172 -22.98 7.22 -0.49
CA VAL A 172 -24.10 7.51 -1.41
C VAL A 172 -25.45 7.17 -0.80
N ALA A 173 -26.51 7.83 -1.24
CA ALA A 173 -27.87 7.55 -0.78
C ALA A 173 -28.36 6.17 -1.25
N PHE A 174 -29.26 5.55 -0.48
CA PHE A 174 -29.84 4.23 -0.80
C PHE A 174 -30.54 4.17 -2.18
N SER A 175 -31.03 5.30 -2.68
CA SER A 175 -31.67 5.41 -4.00
C SER A 175 -30.68 5.60 -5.14
N GLN A 176 -29.39 5.75 -4.86
CA GLN A 176 -28.32 5.98 -5.84
C GLN A 176 -27.55 4.70 -6.17
N SER A 177 -26.82 4.75 -7.28
CA SER A 177 -26.03 3.65 -7.83
C SER A 177 -24.57 4.07 -7.96
N LEU A 178 -23.66 3.13 -7.69
CA LEU A 178 -22.23 3.27 -8.00
C LEU A 178 -21.92 2.92 -9.47
N ALA A 179 -22.85 2.24 -10.16
CA ALA A 179 -22.68 1.87 -11.55
C ALA A 179 -22.96 3.06 -12.47
N ARG A 180 -21.95 3.43 -13.27
CA ARG A 180 -22.06 4.47 -14.30
C ARG A 180 -23.07 4.07 -15.37
N ASN A 181 -23.61 5.05 -16.09
CA ASN A 181 -24.63 4.86 -17.13
C ASN A 181 -25.91 4.18 -16.63
N THR A 182 -26.25 4.39 -15.36
CA THR A 182 -27.54 4.01 -14.77
C THR A 182 -28.34 5.29 -14.47
N HIS A 183 -29.66 5.20 -14.41
CA HIS A 183 -30.53 6.37 -14.25
C HIS A 183 -30.37 7.09 -12.90
N ASN A 184 -29.64 6.50 -11.95
CA ASN A 184 -29.44 6.98 -10.59
C ASN A 184 -27.96 6.92 -10.17
N PHE A 185 -27.02 6.96 -11.13
CA PHE A 185 -25.60 7.04 -10.80
C PHE A 185 -25.32 8.25 -9.89
N PHE A 186 -24.65 8.04 -8.76
CA PHE A 186 -24.46 9.09 -7.75
C PHE A 186 -23.76 10.32 -8.33
N GLY A 187 -22.74 10.11 -9.17
CA GLY A 187 -21.94 11.21 -9.73
C GLY A 187 -22.66 12.05 -10.78
N ASP A 188 -23.79 11.60 -11.33
CA ASP A 188 -24.64 12.44 -12.18
C ASP A 188 -25.57 13.35 -11.35
N ILE A 189 -25.73 13.07 -10.06
CA ILE A 189 -26.55 13.83 -9.11
C ILE A 189 -25.65 14.80 -8.33
N ASP A 190 -24.58 14.28 -7.74
CA ASP A 190 -23.56 15.00 -7.00
C ASP A 190 -22.27 14.18 -6.98
N GLU A 191 -21.30 14.57 -7.81
CA GLU A 191 -20.00 13.89 -7.93
C GLU A 191 -19.11 14.05 -6.70
N THR A 192 -19.45 14.97 -5.79
CA THR A 192 -18.64 15.26 -4.60
C THR A 192 -19.03 14.39 -3.40
N GLN A 193 -20.14 13.64 -3.45
CA GLN A 193 -20.67 12.92 -2.28
C GLN A 193 -19.65 12.03 -1.56
N ILE A 194 -18.87 11.24 -2.31
CA ILE A 194 -17.88 10.33 -1.73
C ILE A 194 -16.71 11.11 -1.12
N GLU A 195 -16.26 12.16 -1.80
CA GLU A 195 -15.19 13.03 -1.30
C GLU A 195 -15.63 13.79 -0.04
N VAL A 196 -16.84 14.35 -0.04
CA VAL A 196 -17.43 15.07 1.09
C VAL A 196 -17.70 14.14 2.27
N TYR A 197 -18.07 12.89 2.02
CA TYR A 197 -18.26 11.90 3.08
C TYR A 197 -16.97 11.64 3.88
N ASP A 198 -15.83 11.61 3.21
CA ASP A 198 -14.53 11.30 3.82
C ASP A 198 -13.78 12.55 4.32
N ALA A 199 -13.69 13.58 3.47
CA ALA A 199 -12.92 14.80 3.73
C ALA A 199 -13.75 16.00 4.26
N GLY A 200 -15.07 15.89 4.26
CA GLY A 200 -15.98 16.96 4.68
C GLY A 200 -16.23 18.02 3.60
N TYR A 201 -17.17 18.94 3.89
CA TYR A 201 -17.47 20.10 3.05
C TYR A 201 -17.74 21.35 3.90
N PRO A 202 -17.23 22.54 3.52
CA PRO A 202 -16.29 22.78 2.42
C PRO A 202 -14.93 22.10 2.68
N LEU A 203 -14.20 21.74 1.61
CA LEU A 203 -12.86 21.19 1.74
C LEU A 203 -11.94 22.23 2.42
N PRO A 204 -11.08 21.83 3.37
CA PRO A 204 -10.01 22.67 3.86
C PRO A 204 -9.11 23.14 2.71
N GLU A 205 -8.50 24.33 2.83
CA GLU A 205 -7.71 24.96 1.74
C GLU A 205 -6.64 24.02 1.17
N PHE A 206 -5.96 23.26 2.03
CA PHE A 206 -4.96 22.30 1.60
C PHE A 206 -5.55 21.14 0.80
N TYR A 207 -6.68 20.58 1.24
CA TYR A 207 -7.40 19.54 0.49
C TYR A 207 -8.03 20.05 -0.79
N GLN A 208 -8.46 21.32 -0.84
CA GLN A 208 -8.85 21.95 -2.09
C GLN A 208 -7.66 22.00 -3.07
N ALA A 209 -6.46 22.35 -2.59
CA ALA A 209 -5.27 22.31 -3.43
C ALA A 209 -4.92 20.89 -3.90
N VAL A 210 -5.06 19.87 -3.04
CA VAL A 210 -4.87 18.46 -3.44
C VAL A 210 -5.91 18.05 -4.50
N HIS A 211 -7.17 18.39 -4.28
CA HIS A 211 -8.27 18.16 -5.22
C HIS A 211 -7.94 18.77 -6.60
N ASP A 212 -7.55 20.04 -6.62
CA ASP A 212 -7.33 20.79 -7.87
C ASP A 212 -6.06 20.35 -8.61
N GLN A 213 -5.00 19.97 -7.89
CA GLN A 213 -3.68 19.68 -8.49
C GLN A 213 -3.43 18.19 -8.75
N VAL A 214 -4.02 17.30 -7.95
CA VAL A 214 -3.83 15.84 -8.05
C VAL A 214 -5.10 15.17 -8.56
N GLY A 215 -6.24 15.56 -8.02
CA GLY A 215 -7.57 15.04 -8.35
C GLY A 215 -8.42 14.86 -7.10
N PRO A 216 -9.73 14.60 -7.25
CA PRO A 216 -10.65 14.47 -6.12
C PRO A 216 -10.20 13.41 -5.11
N LEU A 217 -10.22 13.77 -3.83
CA LEU A 217 -9.98 12.83 -2.73
C LEU A 217 -11.00 11.68 -2.83
N GLY A 218 -10.59 10.49 -2.39
CA GLY A 218 -11.34 9.25 -2.62
C GLY A 218 -11.24 8.67 -4.05
N THR A 219 -10.49 9.30 -4.96
CA THR A 219 -10.25 8.78 -6.34
C THR A 219 -8.78 8.74 -6.76
N ILE A 220 -7.88 9.00 -5.81
CA ILE A 220 -6.43 9.09 -6.04
C ILE A 220 -5.82 7.69 -5.89
N ASP A 221 -5.17 7.20 -6.95
CA ASP A 221 -4.54 5.88 -6.94
C ASP A 221 -3.24 5.92 -6.12
N LEU A 222 -3.22 5.20 -4.99
CA LEU A 222 -2.01 5.01 -4.20
C LEU A 222 -1.44 3.61 -4.49
N ILE A 223 -0.27 3.56 -5.12
CA ILE A 223 0.40 2.31 -5.51
C ILE A 223 1.75 2.19 -4.83
N TYR A 224 2.09 0.99 -4.35
CA TYR A 224 3.42 0.69 -3.86
C TYR A 224 4.35 0.45 -5.06
N ILE A 225 5.54 1.05 -5.04
CA ILE A 225 6.53 0.91 -6.11
C ILE A 225 7.82 0.39 -5.48
N SER A 226 8.35 -0.70 -6.04
CA SER A 226 9.66 -1.21 -5.63
C SER A 226 10.77 -0.24 -6.00
N PRO A 227 11.85 -0.14 -5.20
CA PRO A 227 13.04 0.58 -5.62
C PRO A 227 13.55 0.06 -6.98
N PRO A 228 14.08 0.93 -7.86
CA PRO A 228 14.65 0.49 -9.14
C PRO A 228 15.72 -0.59 -8.93
N ASN A 229 15.67 -1.66 -9.72
CA ASN A 229 16.58 -2.81 -9.57
C ASN A 229 18.06 -2.40 -9.62
N ASP A 230 18.42 -1.46 -10.50
CA ASP A 230 19.79 -0.97 -10.61
C ASP A 230 20.28 -0.33 -9.30
N LEU A 231 19.40 0.40 -8.59
CA LEU A 231 19.73 0.97 -7.28
C LEU A 231 19.90 -0.12 -6.22
N VAL A 232 19.05 -1.15 -6.24
CA VAL A 232 19.16 -2.31 -5.34
C VAL A 232 20.52 -2.98 -5.53
N VAL A 233 20.88 -3.30 -6.78
CA VAL A 233 22.16 -3.94 -7.12
C VAL A 233 23.36 -3.08 -6.69
N ILE A 234 23.30 -1.76 -6.88
CA ILE A 234 24.37 -0.86 -6.44
C ILE A 234 24.54 -0.90 -4.91
N VAL A 235 23.45 -0.81 -4.16
CA VAL A 235 23.47 -0.84 -2.69
C VAL A 235 23.94 -2.20 -2.16
N GLU A 236 23.51 -3.30 -2.78
CA GLU A 236 23.94 -4.65 -2.43
C GLU A 236 25.43 -4.87 -2.70
N ASN A 237 25.93 -4.39 -3.84
CA ASN A 237 27.35 -4.44 -4.18
C ASN A 237 28.18 -3.61 -3.20
N PHE A 238 27.76 -2.38 -2.90
CA PHE A 238 28.41 -1.53 -1.91
C PHE A 238 28.49 -2.22 -0.54
N ARG A 239 27.36 -2.73 -0.04
CA ARG A 239 27.30 -3.47 1.22
C ARG A 239 28.22 -4.69 1.22
N SER A 240 28.22 -5.47 0.14
CA SER A 240 29.08 -6.65 0.00
C SER A 240 30.55 -6.28 0.08
N LEU A 241 30.98 -5.21 -0.59
CA LEU A 241 32.36 -4.71 -0.54
C LEU A 241 32.72 -4.21 0.86
N VAL A 242 31.84 -3.46 1.51
CA VAL A 242 32.04 -2.96 2.87
C VAL A 242 32.16 -4.11 3.87
N PHE A 243 31.26 -5.11 3.80
CA PHE A 243 31.31 -6.28 4.68
C PHE A 243 32.57 -7.13 4.45
N ALA A 244 33.00 -7.31 3.20
CA ALA A 244 34.25 -8.00 2.89
C ALA A 244 35.45 -7.24 3.51
N ALA A 245 35.51 -5.92 3.31
CA ALA A 245 36.58 -5.08 3.85
C ALA A 245 36.62 -5.10 5.40
N LEU A 246 35.47 -5.13 6.05
CA LEU A 246 35.37 -5.29 7.50
C LEU A 246 35.89 -6.65 7.98
N GLY A 247 35.61 -7.74 7.26
CA GLY A 247 36.09 -9.07 7.60
C GLY A 247 37.62 -9.20 7.53
N GLU A 248 38.24 -8.46 6.62
CA GLU A 248 39.67 -8.57 6.32
C GLU A 248 40.55 -7.54 7.03
N ASN A 249 40.03 -6.34 7.33
CA ASN A 249 40.85 -5.21 7.79
C ASN A 249 40.39 -4.63 9.16
N PRO A 250 41.13 -4.89 10.26
CA PRO A 250 40.82 -4.36 11.59
C PRO A 250 40.84 -2.83 11.70
N SER A 251 41.61 -2.14 10.87
CA SER A 251 41.62 -0.66 10.84
C SER A 251 40.30 -0.14 10.28
N ILE A 252 39.79 -0.75 9.20
CA ILE A 252 38.47 -0.40 8.65
C ILE A 252 37.37 -0.67 9.68
N GLN A 253 37.43 -1.77 10.42
CA GLN A 253 36.48 -2.02 11.52
C GLN A 253 36.52 -0.93 12.59
N THR A 254 37.70 -0.35 12.86
CA THR A 254 37.86 0.69 13.87
C THR A 254 37.32 2.02 13.36
N ASP A 255 37.68 2.41 12.14
CA ASP A 255 37.17 3.63 11.50
C ASP A 255 35.65 3.58 11.35
N VAL A 256 35.12 2.43 10.93
CA VAL A 256 33.69 2.23 10.76
C VAL A 256 32.91 2.40 12.06
N LYS A 257 33.43 1.89 13.17
CA LYS A 257 32.79 2.05 14.49
C LYS A 257 32.71 3.52 14.92
N THR A 258 33.50 4.40 14.31
CA THR A 258 33.44 5.85 14.58
C THR A 258 32.45 6.59 13.67
N PHE A 259 31.92 5.96 12.61
CA PHE A 259 30.85 6.57 11.82
C PHE A 259 29.59 6.67 12.66
N GLY A 260 29.21 7.91 12.96
CA GLY A 260 27.92 8.23 13.54
C GLY A 260 26.81 8.25 12.50
N THR A 261 25.61 8.61 12.95
CA THR A 261 24.50 8.98 12.07
C THR A 261 24.67 10.44 11.63
N PHE A 262 24.48 10.70 10.35
CA PHE A 262 24.47 12.03 9.75
C PHE A 262 23.07 12.36 9.27
N GLU A 263 22.55 13.51 9.70
CA GLU A 263 21.29 14.06 9.22
C GLU A 263 21.56 14.96 8.03
N LEU A 264 20.95 14.64 6.89
CA LEU A 264 20.94 15.51 5.71
C LEU A 264 19.57 16.16 5.57
N PHE A 265 19.55 17.43 5.18
CA PHE A 265 18.32 18.20 4.92
C PHE A 265 18.22 18.56 3.43
N PRO A 266 17.99 17.57 2.54
CA PRO A 266 18.00 17.81 1.11
C PRO A 266 16.90 18.80 0.74
N THR A 267 17.31 19.93 0.16
CA THR A 267 16.37 20.96 -0.29
C THR A 267 16.51 21.17 -1.79
N PRO A 268 15.50 20.79 -2.61
CA PRO A 268 15.50 21.06 -4.04
C PRO A 268 15.74 22.55 -4.33
N LYS A 269 16.59 22.88 -5.30
CA LYS A 269 16.94 24.28 -5.64
C LYS A 269 15.72 25.16 -5.90
N LYS A 270 14.66 24.60 -6.50
CA LYS A 270 13.40 25.32 -6.78
C LYS A 270 12.65 25.74 -5.53
N TRP A 271 12.93 25.13 -4.37
CA TRP A 271 12.27 25.41 -3.11
C TRP A 271 13.11 26.31 -2.19
N GLN A 272 14.31 26.71 -2.62
CA GLN A 272 15.21 27.58 -1.86
C GLN A 272 14.82 29.06 -2.00
N SER A 273 13.60 29.41 -1.59
CA SER A 273 13.16 30.81 -1.50
C SER A 273 12.81 31.18 -0.06
N PRO A 274 13.33 32.31 0.45
CA PRO A 274 12.97 32.80 1.78
C PRO A 274 11.52 33.32 1.86
N THR A 275 10.84 33.47 0.72
CA THR A 275 9.44 33.94 0.65
C THR A 275 8.44 32.79 0.58
N TYR A 276 8.91 31.54 0.56
CA TYR A 276 8.02 30.39 0.51
C TYR A 276 7.60 29.96 1.90
N THR A 277 6.31 29.73 2.00
CA THR A 277 5.69 29.01 3.08
C THR A 277 5.44 27.58 2.60
N PHE A 278 5.72 26.60 3.45
CA PHE A 278 5.51 25.20 3.16
C PHE A 278 4.35 24.64 3.99
N PHE A 279 3.56 23.82 3.32
CA PHE A 279 2.50 23.01 3.91
C PHE A 279 2.65 21.58 3.38
N GLY A 280 2.14 20.60 4.14
CA GLY A 280 1.68 19.37 3.53
C GLY A 280 2.77 18.49 2.92
N GLY A 281 3.84 18.22 3.68
CA GLY A 281 4.78 17.15 3.33
C GLY A 281 4.09 15.79 3.18
N ASN A 282 2.96 15.61 3.86
CA ASN A 282 2.01 14.55 3.64
C ASN A 282 0.67 15.09 3.16
N MET A 283 0.28 14.73 1.93
CA MET A 283 -0.99 15.14 1.31
C MET A 283 -2.24 14.57 1.98
N MET A 284 -2.06 13.57 2.85
CA MET A 284 -3.15 12.89 3.58
C MET A 284 -3.45 13.54 4.93
N CYS A 285 -2.85 14.69 5.22
CA CYS A 285 -3.09 15.45 6.45
C CYS A 285 -4.03 16.63 6.19
N GLU A 286 -5.21 16.57 6.78
CA GLU A 286 -6.31 17.54 6.57
C GLU A 286 -5.95 18.97 6.97
N TYR A 287 -5.23 19.12 8.08
CA TYR A 287 -4.84 20.41 8.63
C TYR A 287 -3.32 20.47 8.81
N PRO A 288 -2.54 20.61 7.71
CA PRO A 288 -1.10 20.72 7.83
C PRO A 288 -0.73 22.00 8.55
N THR A 289 0.32 21.94 9.37
CA THR A 289 0.87 23.15 10.00
C THR A 289 1.70 23.93 9.00
N GLU A 290 1.58 25.25 9.00
CA GLU A 290 2.43 26.14 8.22
C GLU A 290 3.88 26.13 8.73
N THR A 291 4.86 26.00 7.83
CA THR A 291 6.29 26.05 8.18
C THR A 291 7.11 26.91 7.22
N ASN A 292 8.24 27.43 7.71
CA ASN A 292 9.26 28.12 6.91
C ASN A 292 10.38 27.18 6.41
N PHE A 293 10.23 25.87 6.66
CA PHE A 293 11.11 24.81 6.20
C PHE A 293 10.30 23.74 5.47
N ILE A 294 10.94 23.00 4.58
CA ILE A 294 10.31 21.90 3.84
C ILE A 294 10.01 20.77 4.82
N GLN A 295 8.75 20.33 4.84
CA GLN A 295 8.30 19.28 5.73
C GLN A 295 8.67 17.90 5.20
N ASN A 296 8.87 16.94 6.10
CA ASN A 296 9.15 15.57 5.74
C ASN A 296 8.02 14.96 4.89
N SER A 297 8.39 14.05 3.99
CA SER A 297 7.41 13.40 3.10
C SER A 297 6.54 12.40 3.88
N PHE A 298 5.36 12.08 3.35
CA PHE A 298 4.48 11.09 3.95
C PHE A 298 5.18 9.74 4.15
N GLY A 299 4.87 9.09 5.26
CA GLY A 299 5.33 7.75 5.59
C GLY A 299 4.16 6.83 5.92
N PHE A 300 4.44 5.52 6.01
CA PHE A 300 3.46 4.58 6.54
C PHE A 300 3.01 5.06 7.92
N ASP A 301 3.95 5.27 8.84
CA ASP A 301 3.71 5.61 10.26
C ASP A 301 3.38 7.09 10.52
N ASP A 302 3.18 7.90 9.48
CA ASP A 302 2.80 9.29 9.66
C ASP A 302 1.35 9.41 10.13
N THR A 303 1.18 10.12 11.25
CA THR A 303 -0.08 10.28 12.00
C THR A 303 -0.67 11.68 11.86
N CYS A 304 -0.07 12.57 11.06
CA CYS A 304 -0.52 13.95 10.88
C CYS A 304 -0.56 14.78 12.18
N SER A 305 0.18 14.38 13.22
CA SER A 305 0.15 15.04 14.54
C SER A 305 1.30 16.02 14.77
N GLY A 306 2.12 16.29 13.76
CA GLY A 306 3.23 17.24 13.85
C GLY A 306 3.94 17.42 12.53
N THR A 307 4.82 18.42 12.46
CA THR A 307 5.66 18.70 11.29
C THR A 307 7.12 18.55 11.67
N SER A 308 7.86 17.77 10.87
CA SER A 308 9.31 17.67 10.95
C SER A 308 9.94 18.16 9.67
N VAL A 309 11.19 18.60 9.73
CA VAL A 309 11.94 18.98 8.54
C VAL A 309 12.17 17.75 7.66
N LEU A 310 12.21 17.94 6.34
CA LEU A 310 12.64 16.91 5.40
C LEU A 310 14.08 16.52 5.72
N GLU A 311 14.24 15.34 6.31
CA GLU A 311 15.51 14.79 6.75
C GLU A 311 15.76 13.41 6.12
N VAL A 312 17.02 13.16 5.82
CA VAL A 312 17.52 11.84 5.41
C VAL A 312 18.62 11.45 6.36
N ASN A 313 18.36 10.40 7.14
CA ASN A 313 19.31 9.83 8.08
C ASN A 313 20.25 8.85 7.36
N MET A 314 21.53 9.21 7.28
CA MET A 314 22.59 8.34 6.80
C MET A 314 23.37 7.75 7.97
N ASN A 315 23.57 6.45 7.92
CA ASN A 315 24.42 5.67 8.80
C ASN A 315 25.29 4.76 7.93
N MET A 316 26.18 4.03 8.59
CA MET A 316 27.14 3.16 7.94
C MET A 316 26.53 2.08 7.00
N LEU A 317 25.27 1.70 7.19
CA LEU A 317 24.59 0.63 6.43
C LEU A 317 23.63 1.15 5.36
N ASN A 318 23.37 2.45 5.29
CA ASN A 318 22.46 3.08 4.31
C ASN A 318 22.99 4.39 3.68
N GLY A 319 24.21 4.82 4.03
CA GLY A 319 24.94 5.94 3.42
C GLY A 319 26.11 5.48 2.56
#